data_AF-A0A7V1WQQ5-F1
#
_entry.id   AF-A0A7V1WQQ5-F1
#
_cell.length_a   1.000
_cell.length_b   1.000
_cell.length_c   1.000
_cell.angle_alpha   90.00
_cell.angle_beta   90.00
_cell.angle_gamma   90.00
#
_symmetry.space_group_name_H-M   'P 1'
#
loop_
_entity.id
_entity.type
_entity.pdbx_description
1 polymer ?
#
loop_
_entity_poly.entity_id
_entity_poly.type
_entity_poly.pdbx_seq_one_letter_code
_entity_poly.pdbx_strand_id
1 'polypeptide(L)'
;MIRNYLLILVLLFTTQGVIAQITDNFPEDRRRQREDLPLGIKETLQKRKIEQEKKEHKELLDRGHEALKLAEELSASVNSRNNLSEEEKKKLEKLEKLIRKIRDRLGGDDDGEDTQNSLKSMEEALEIIKENTNKLLSILEKTSRFEVSARAIEISNNILKIIQALQP
;
A
#
# COMPACT_ATOMS: atom_id res chain seq x y z
N MET A 1 10.28 -19.50 58.11
CA MET A 1 9.01 -19.91 58.76
C MET A 1 7.95 -18.87 58.41
N ILE A 2 7.34 -18.86 57.23
CA ILE A 2 6.30 -19.81 56.76
C ILE A 2 5.34 -20.15 57.90
N ARG A 3 4.48 -19.19 58.28
CA ARG A 3 3.25 -19.49 59.02
C ARG A 3 2.32 -18.28 58.94
N ASN A 4 1.35 -18.37 58.02
CA ASN A 4 0.01 -17.74 58.02
C ASN A 4 -0.51 -17.39 56.61
N TYR A 5 -0.26 -18.27 55.63
CA TYR A 5 -1.03 -18.32 54.38
C TYR A 5 -1.97 -19.53 54.42
N LEU A 6 -2.99 -19.50 55.28
CA LEU A 6 -4.09 -20.45 55.21
C LEU A 6 -5.27 -19.98 56.05
N LEU A 7 -6.06 -19.02 55.54
CA LEU A 7 -7.50 -18.89 55.78
C LEU A 7 -8.05 -17.60 55.15
N ILE A 8 -9.04 -17.75 54.27
CA ILE A 8 -9.88 -16.73 53.62
C ILE A 8 -9.31 -16.25 52.27
N LEU A 9 -9.15 -17.08 51.23
CA LEU A 9 -10.17 -17.60 50.30
C LEU A 9 -11.61 -17.06 50.49
N VAL A 10 -12.10 -16.44 49.42
CA VAL A 10 -13.48 -16.00 49.15
C VAL A 10 -13.82 -14.59 49.63
N LEU A 11 -13.59 -13.61 48.76
CA LEU A 11 -14.57 -12.56 48.46
C LEU A 11 -14.16 -11.80 47.17
N LEU A 12 -15.04 -11.90 46.17
CA LEU A 12 -15.27 -10.94 45.09
C LEU A 12 -14.26 -10.90 43.93
N PHE A 13 -14.33 -11.96 43.11
CA PHE A 13 -14.44 -11.76 41.66
C PHE A 13 -15.71 -10.93 41.37
N THR A 14 -15.56 -9.68 40.90
CA THR A 14 -16.39 -9.05 39.85
C THR A 14 -16.12 -7.54 39.75
N THR A 15 -15.11 -7.14 38.98
CA THR A 15 -15.22 -5.92 38.16
C THR A 15 -14.42 -6.15 36.88
N GLN A 16 -15.03 -6.87 35.94
CA GLN A 16 -14.66 -6.72 34.54
C GLN A 16 -15.11 -5.32 34.11
N GLY A 17 -14.15 -4.40 34.01
CA GLY A 17 -14.35 -3.12 33.37
C GLY A 17 -14.61 -3.36 31.89
N VAL A 18 -15.87 -3.22 31.51
CA VAL A 18 -16.40 -3.23 30.15
C VAL A 18 -15.65 -2.19 29.32
N ILE A 19 -14.75 -2.62 28.44
CA ILE A 19 -14.40 -1.87 27.22
C ILE A 19 -14.94 -2.69 26.05
N ALA A 20 -16.27 -2.72 25.95
CA ALA A 20 -16.99 -3.40 24.88
C ALA A 20 -18.16 -2.56 24.37
N GLN A 21 -17.97 -1.25 24.19
CA GLN A 21 -18.91 -0.35 23.48
C GLN A 21 -18.13 0.82 22.84
N ILE A 22 -17.24 0.53 21.90
CA ILE A 22 -16.85 1.50 20.86
C ILE A 22 -17.12 0.85 19.51
N THR A 23 -18.37 0.47 19.31
CA THR A 23 -18.93 0.13 18.01
C THR A 23 -20.36 0.64 18.02
N ASP A 24 -20.77 1.30 16.95
CA ASP A 24 -22.14 1.80 16.67
C ASP A 24 -22.64 3.07 17.34
N ASN A 25 -21.88 4.17 17.22
CA ASN A 25 -22.49 5.51 17.19
C ASN A 25 -21.76 6.43 16.21
N PHE A 26 -21.83 6.09 14.92
CA PHE A 26 -21.64 7.10 13.88
C PHE A 26 -22.95 7.89 13.75
N PRO A 27 -22.96 9.22 13.99
CA PRO A 27 -24.19 9.99 13.90
C PRO A 27 -24.67 10.00 12.45
N GLU A 28 -25.85 9.41 12.23
CA GLU A 28 -26.65 9.43 11.00
C GLU A 28 -26.91 10.88 10.49
N ASP A 29 -26.75 11.85 11.39
CA ASP A 29 -26.94 13.29 11.20
C ASP A 29 -26.03 13.91 10.13
N ARG A 30 -24.82 13.37 9.91
CA ARG A 30 -23.87 13.91 8.91
C ARG A 30 -24.33 13.71 7.45
N ARG A 31 -25.21 12.74 7.17
CA ARG A 31 -25.73 12.51 5.82
C ARG A 31 -26.85 13.50 5.49
N ARG A 32 -27.79 13.73 6.41
CA ARG A 32 -28.89 14.70 6.24
C ARG A 32 -28.38 16.13 6.08
N GLN A 33 -27.34 16.51 6.85
CA GLN A 33 -26.76 17.85 6.78
C GLN A 33 -26.12 18.18 5.41
N ARG A 34 -25.71 17.19 4.60
CA ARG A 34 -25.20 17.43 3.24
C ARG A 34 -26.32 17.77 2.24
N GLU A 35 -27.54 17.30 2.48
CA GLU A 35 -28.70 17.55 1.61
C GLU A 35 -29.26 18.96 1.81
N ASP A 36 -29.08 19.56 2.99
CA ASP A 36 -29.52 20.93 3.32
C ASP A 36 -28.50 22.04 3.01
N LEU A 37 -27.33 21.69 2.44
CA LEU A 37 -26.33 22.69 2.07
C LEU A 37 -26.84 23.59 0.91
N PRO A 38 -26.62 24.93 1.00
CA PRO A 38 -26.84 25.84 -0.13
C PRO A 38 -26.14 25.36 -1.41
N LEU A 39 -26.78 25.54 -2.57
CA LEU A 39 -26.30 25.08 -3.87
C LEU A 39 -24.84 25.50 -4.16
N GLY A 40 -24.48 26.75 -3.88
CA GLY A 40 -23.11 27.25 -4.07
C GLY A 40 -22.05 26.53 -3.24
N ILE A 41 -22.40 26.03 -2.03
CA ILE A 41 -21.49 25.24 -1.19
C ILE A 41 -21.34 23.82 -1.78
N LYS A 42 -22.44 23.20 -2.20
CA LYS A 42 -22.42 21.88 -2.86
C LYS A 42 -21.55 21.90 -4.13
N GLU A 43 -21.73 22.90 -4.99
CA GLU A 43 -20.92 23.08 -6.20
C GLU A 43 -19.44 23.29 -5.88
N THR A 44 -19.12 24.09 -4.86
CA THR A 44 -17.73 24.32 -4.44
C THR A 44 -17.07 23.03 -3.94
N LEU A 45 -17.79 22.24 -3.13
CA LEU A 45 -17.32 20.94 -2.65
C LEU A 45 -17.10 19.95 -3.80
N GLN A 46 -18.01 19.92 -4.77
CA GLN A 46 -17.89 19.06 -5.94
C GLN A 46 -16.70 19.46 -6.82
N LYS A 47 -16.49 20.77 -7.07
CA LYS A 47 -15.31 21.27 -7.79
C LYS A 47 -14.01 20.85 -7.10
N ARG A 48 -13.92 21.03 -5.78
CA ARG A 48 -12.76 20.60 -4.99
C ARG A 48 -12.49 19.10 -5.09
N LYS A 49 -13.54 18.27 -5.04
CA LYS A 49 -13.40 16.82 -5.19
C LYS A 49 -12.82 16.45 -6.56
N ILE A 50 -13.32 17.07 -7.63
CA ILE A 50 -12.82 16.83 -8.99
C ILE A 50 -11.34 17.26 -9.12
N GLU A 51 -10.97 18.40 -8.55
CA GLU A 51 -9.59 18.88 -8.56
C GLU A 51 -8.66 17.95 -7.77
N GLN A 52 -9.12 17.47 -6.62
CA GLN A 52 -8.39 16.50 -5.82
C GLN A 52 -8.19 15.18 -6.58
N GLU A 53 -9.23 14.61 -7.17
CA GLU A 53 -9.14 13.37 -7.96
C GLU A 53 -8.18 13.52 -9.15
N LYS A 54 -8.18 14.68 -9.84
CA LYS A 54 -7.23 14.99 -10.91
C LYS A 54 -5.79 15.03 -10.40
N LYS A 55 -5.57 15.72 -9.28
CA LYS A 55 -4.24 15.84 -8.66
C LYS A 55 -3.72 14.46 -8.26
N GLU A 56 -4.54 13.68 -7.60
CA GLU A 56 -4.15 12.36 -7.13
C GLU A 56 -3.90 11.36 -8.27
N HIS A 57 -4.67 11.45 -9.36
CA HIS A 57 -4.40 10.65 -10.56
C HIS A 57 -3.08 11.07 -11.23
N LYS A 58 -2.78 12.37 -11.27
CA LYS A 58 -1.47 12.85 -11.75
C LYS A 58 -0.33 12.30 -10.88
N GLU A 59 -0.46 12.37 -9.56
CA GLU A 59 0.54 11.83 -8.63
C GLU A 59 0.73 10.31 -8.80
N LEU A 60 -0.34 9.57 -9.14
CA LEU A 60 -0.25 8.14 -9.45
C LEU A 60 0.64 7.88 -10.68
N LEU A 61 0.45 8.67 -11.75
CA LEU A 61 1.27 8.58 -12.96
C LEU A 61 2.72 9.00 -12.69
N ASP A 62 2.92 10.09 -11.95
CA ASP A 62 4.26 10.57 -11.57
C ASP A 62 5.04 9.49 -10.79
N ARG A 63 4.38 8.79 -9.85
CA ARG A 63 4.97 7.65 -9.13
C ARG A 63 5.30 6.49 -10.08
N GLY A 64 4.46 6.21 -11.07
CA GLY A 64 4.70 5.19 -12.08
C GLY A 64 5.95 5.49 -12.92
N HIS A 65 6.11 6.74 -13.36
CA HIS A 65 7.31 7.18 -14.08
C HIS A 65 8.57 7.12 -13.21
N GLU A 66 8.49 7.58 -11.96
CA GLU A 66 9.62 7.50 -11.02
C GLU A 66 10.02 6.05 -10.73
N ALA A 67 9.04 5.16 -10.55
CA ALA A 67 9.29 3.74 -10.35
C ALA A 67 10.00 3.13 -11.57
N LEU A 68 9.55 3.42 -12.80
CA LEU A 68 10.19 2.93 -14.01
C LEU A 68 11.64 3.40 -14.11
N LYS A 69 11.89 4.68 -13.85
CA LYS A 69 13.24 5.25 -13.85
C LYS A 69 14.15 4.53 -12.84
N LEU A 70 13.67 4.29 -11.62
CA LEU A 70 14.45 3.54 -10.62
C LEU A 70 14.73 2.11 -11.05
N ALA A 71 13.76 1.44 -11.66
CA ALA A 71 13.93 0.07 -12.16
C ALA A 71 14.94 -0.01 -13.31
N GLU A 72 14.94 0.96 -14.23
CA GLU A 72 15.94 1.08 -15.30
C GLU A 72 17.34 1.33 -14.73
N GLU A 73 17.46 2.25 -13.76
CA GLU A 73 18.74 2.53 -13.10
C GLU A 73 19.29 1.30 -12.35
N LEU A 74 18.43 0.51 -11.70
CA LEU A 74 18.80 -0.71 -10.99
C LEU A 74 19.24 -1.83 -11.95
N SER A 75 18.47 -2.04 -13.02
CA SER A 75 18.80 -3.03 -14.06
C SER A 75 20.13 -2.68 -14.75
N ALA A 76 20.42 -1.40 -14.96
CA ALA A 76 21.66 -0.95 -15.57
C ALA A 76 22.89 -0.95 -14.64
N SER A 77 22.70 -0.84 -13.32
CA SER A 77 23.82 -0.73 -12.37
C SER A 77 24.40 -2.08 -11.94
N VAL A 78 23.62 -3.16 -12.06
CA VAL A 78 24.06 -4.51 -11.70
C VAL A 78 25.01 -5.07 -12.75
N ASN A 79 26.30 -4.82 -12.53
CA ASN A 79 27.41 -5.45 -13.25
C ASN A 79 27.74 -6.79 -12.60
N SER A 80 27.32 -7.94 -13.18
CA SER A 80 27.76 -9.35 -12.90
C SER A 80 27.98 -9.77 -11.42
N ARG A 81 27.61 -8.93 -10.47
CA ARG A 81 27.79 -9.06 -9.03
C ARG A 81 26.48 -9.62 -8.52
N ASN A 82 26.56 -10.70 -7.76
CA ASN A 82 25.37 -11.31 -7.16
C ASN A 82 24.76 -10.49 -6.01
N ASN A 83 25.37 -9.36 -5.64
CA ASN A 83 24.96 -8.54 -4.50
C ASN A 83 24.76 -7.07 -4.89
N LEU A 84 23.71 -6.46 -4.33
CA LEU A 84 23.42 -5.04 -4.43
C LEU A 84 24.34 -4.23 -3.50
N SER A 85 24.91 -3.14 -4.02
CA SER A 85 25.56 -2.09 -3.23
C SER A 85 24.55 -1.36 -2.35
N GLU A 86 25.05 -0.62 -1.36
CA GLU A 86 24.19 0.18 -0.46
C GLU A 86 23.37 1.26 -1.19
N GLU A 87 23.88 1.78 -2.32
CA GLU A 87 23.14 2.72 -3.16
C GLU A 87 22.00 2.01 -3.90
N GLU A 88 22.26 0.82 -4.43
CA GLU A 88 21.25 0.00 -5.12
C GLU A 88 20.16 -0.47 -4.16
N LYS A 89 20.52 -0.89 -2.93
CA LYS A 89 19.52 -1.22 -1.89
C LYS A 89 18.60 -0.04 -1.58
N LYS A 90 19.15 1.17 -1.45
CA LYS A 90 18.33 2.38 -1.24
C LYS A 90 17.41 2.68 -2.41
N LYS A 91 17.84 2.44 -3.65
CA LYS A 91 16.98 2.57 -4.84
C LYS A 91 15.88 1.51 -4.84
N LEU A 92 16.21 0.27 -4.47
CA LEU A 92 15.26 -0.83 -4.35
C LEU A 92 14.19 -0.55 -3.29
N GLU A 93 14.57 -0.05 -2.11
CA GLU A 93 13.63 0.38 -1.06
C GLU A 93 12.71 1.53 -1.52
N LYS A 94 13.26 2.50 -2.26
CA LYS A 94 12.46 3.59 -2.83
C LYS A 94 11.46 3.05 -3.85
N LEU A 95 11.90 2.15 -4.73
CA LEU A 95 11.05 1.48 -5.70
C LEU A 95 9.91 0.74 -4.98
N GLU A 96 10.23 -0.07 -3.96
CA GLU A 96 9.24 -0.79 -3.16
C GLU A 96 8.17 0.16 -2.60
N LYS A 97 8.59 1.28 -2.01
CA LYS A 97 7.67 2.29 -1.46
C LYS A 97 6.77 2.91 -2.52
N LEU A 98 7.29 3.17 -3.72
CA LEU A 98 6.48 3.68 -4.83
C LEU A 98 5.45 2.65 -5.28
N ILE A 99 5.86 1.40 -5.45
CA ILE A 99 4.97 0.32 -5.88
C ILE A 99 3.87 0.04 -4.84
N ARG A 100 4.20 0.01 -3.53
CA ARG A 100 3.19 -0.10 -2.46
C ARG A 100 2.17 1.04 -2.56
N LYS A 101 2.64 2.29 -2.67
CA LYS A 101 1.75 3.45 -2.83
C LYS A 101 0.88 3.40 -4.08
N ILE A 102 1.37 2.80 -5.17
CA ILE A 102 0.58 2.58 -6.40
C ILE A 102 -0.50 1.54 -6.13
N ARG A 103 -0.13 0.38 -5.57
CA ARG A 103 -1.07 -0.70 -5.20
C ARG A 103 -2.17 -0.21 -4.27
N ASP A 104 -1.81 0.44 -3.17
CA ASP A 104 -2.77 0.92 -2.16
C ASP A 104 -3.74 1.93 -2.80
N ARG A 105 -3.25 2.76 -3.71
CA ARG A 105 -4.06 3.73 -4.45
C ARG A 105 -5.05 3.07 -5.41
N LEU A 106 -4.67 1.92 -5.96
CA LEU A 106 -5.54 1.10 -6.81
C LEU A 106 -6.51 0.26 -5.97
N GLY A 107 -6.44 0.28 -4.64
CA GLY A 107 -7.29 -0.51 -3.75
C GLY A 107 -6.84 -1.95 -3.58
N GLY A 108 -5.58 -2.27 -3.89
CA GLY A 108 -4.98 -3.55 -3.55
C GLY A 108 -4.51 -3.59 -2.10
N ASP A 109 -4.66 -4.73 -1.44
CA ASP A 109 -4.15 -4.99 -0.10
C ASP A 109 -2.94 -5.94 -0.14
N ASP A 110 -2.24 -6.06 0.98
CA ASP A 110 -1.14 -7.00 1.17
C ASP A 110 -1.66 -8.41 1.48
N ASP A 111 -2.39 -8.98 0.53
CA ASP A 111 -2.85 -10.37 0.62
C ASP A 111 -1.62 -11.26 0.38
N GLY A 112 -0.98 -11.69 1.47
CA GLY A 112 0.29 -12.40 1.52
C GLY A 112 0.30 -13.81 0.90
N GLU A 113 -0.24 -13.97 -0.30
CA GLU A 113 -0.09 -15.21 -1.06
C GLU A 113 1.36 -15.36 -1.54
N ASP A 114 2.06 -16.32 -0.96
CA ASP A 114 3.40 -16.74 -1.37
C ASP A 114 3.35 -17.35 -2.78
N THR A 115 3.56 -16.53 -3.81
CA THR A 115 3.89 -17.07 -5.13
C THR A 115 5.38 -17.34 -5.14
N GLN A 116 5.77 -18.62 -5.09
CA GLN A 116 7.15 -19.05 -5.27
C GLN A 116 7.62 -18.72 -6.70
N ASN A 117 8.12 -17.51 -6.91
CA ASN A 117 8.95 -17.23 -8.07
C ASN A 117 10.34 -17.79 -7.78
N SER A 118 10.71 -18.89 -8.46
CA SER A 118 12.09 -19.36 -8.47
C SER A 118 12.94 -18.34 -9.23
N LEU A 119 13.47 -17.33 -8.53
CA LEU A 119 14.43 -16.39 -9.11
C LEU A 119 15.74 -17.15 -9.33
N LYS A 120 16.24 -17.22 -10.57
CA LYS A 120 17.48 -17.95 -10.86
C LYS A 120 18.71 -17.05 -10.69
N SER A 121 18.57 -15.72 -10.87
CA SER A 121 19.63 -14.74 -10.63
C SER A 121 19.09 -13.35 -10.24
N MET A 122 19.95 -12.54 -9.61
CA MET A 122 19.67 -11.12 -9.29
C MET A 122 19.40 -10.29 -10.56
N GLU A 123 20.18 -10.54 -11.62
CA GLU A 123 20.03 -9.86 -12.91
C GLU A 123 18.67 -10.16 -13.54
N GLU A 124 18.25 -11.43 -13.56
CA GLU A 124 16.93 -11.84 -14.06
C GLU A 124 15.81 -11.21 -13.23
N ALA A 125 15.95 -11.17 -11.90
CA ALA A 125 14.97 -10.56 -11.01
C ALA A 125 14.78 -9.07 -11.29
N LEU A 126 15.87 -8.32 -11.47
CA LEU A 126 15.81 -6.88 -11.78
C LEU A 126 15.26 -6.61 -13.18
N GLU A 127 15.56 -7.47 -14.16
CA GLU A 127 14.97 -7.38 -15.50
C GLU A 127 13.45 -7.59 -15.45
N ILE A 128 12.98 -8.59 -14.70
CA ILE A 128 11.54 -8.83 -14.50
C ILE A 128 10.89 -7.65 -13.77
N ILE A 129 11.55 -7.06 -12.77
CA ILE A 129 11.07 -5.84 -12.09
C ILE A 129 10.91 -4.70 -13.10
N LYS A 130 11.92 -4.45 -13.94
CA LYS A 130 11.88 -3.40 -14.98
C LYS A 130 10.74 -3.62 -15.96
N GLU A 131 10.61 -4.83 -16.50
CA GLU A 131 9.52 -5.18 -17.42
C GLU A 131 8.15 -4.99 -16.79
N ASN A 132 7.96 -5.49 -15.57
CA ASN A 132 6.68 -5.38 -14.87
C ASN A 132 6.36 -3.94 -14.50
N THR A 133 7.36 -3.13 -14.16
CA THR A 133 7.17 -1.70 -13.89
C THR A 133 6.77 -0.94 -15.16
N ASN A 134 7.35 -1.29 -16.32
CA ASN A 134 6.93 -0.74 -17.61
C ASN A 134 5.48 -1.13 -17.95
N LYS A 135 5.12 -2.41 -17.78
CA LYS A 135 3.74 -2.90 -17.97
C LYS A 135 2.77 -2.20 -17.02
N LEU A 136 3.15 -1.98 -15.76
CA LEU A 136 2.37 -1.26 -14.77
C LEU A 136 2.09 0.17 -15.24
N LEU A 137 3.13 0.94 -15.59
CA LEU A 137 2.99 2.30 -16.10
C LEU A 137 2.06 2.35 -17.32
N SER A 138 2.27 1.45 -18.29
CA SER A 138 1.44 1.36 -19.50
C SER A 138 -0.05 1.12 -19.20
N ILE A 139 -0.37 0.43 -18.09
CA ILE A 139 -1.75 0.24 -17.64
C ILE A 139 -2.26 1.48 -16.93
N LEU A 140 -1.45 2.09 -16.06
CA LEU A 140 -1.82 3.31 -15.34
C LEU A 140 -2.19 4.45 -16.30
N GLU A 141 -1.41 4.64 -17.37
CA GLU A 141 -1.66 5.64 -18.42
C GLU A 141 -2.98 5.42 -19.17
N LYS A 142 -3.47 4.16 -19.22
CA LYS A 142 -4.72 3.79 -19.89
C LYS A 142 -5.91 3.78 -18.95
N THR A 143 -5.68 3.79 -17.64
CA THR A 143 -6.71 3.63 -16.61
C THR A 143 -7.33 4.99 -16.29
N SER A 144 -8.66 5.06 -16.24
CA SER A 144 -9.36 6.29 -15.84
C SER A 144 -9.16 6.58 -14.35
N ARG A 145 -9.16 7.85 -13.94
CA ARG A 145 -9.13 8.26 -12.52
C ARG A 145 -10.29 7.72 -11.66
N PHE A 146 -11.31 7.15 -12.29
CA PHE A 146 -12.49 6.57 -11.65
C PHE A 146 -12.47 5.03 -11.64
N GLU A 147 -11.40 4.41 -12.14
CA GLU A 147 -11.31 2.97 -12.35
C GLU A 147 -10.28 2.33 -11.41
N VAL A 148 -10.62 1.14 -10.91
CA VAL A 148 -9.72 0.25 -10.19
C VAL A 148 -9.28 -0.86 -11.14
N SER A 149 -7.97 -0.98 -11.36
CA SER A 149 -7.41 -1.98 -12.27
C SER A 149 -6.84 -3.17 -11.49
N ALA A 150 -7.58 -4.29 -11.48
CA ALA A 150 -7.13 -5.55 -10.88
C ALA A 150 -5.79 -6.01 -11.48
N ARG A 151 -5.61 -5.83 -12.79
CA ARG A 151 -4.36 -6.16 -13.48
C ARG A 151 -3.18 -5.32 -12.98
N ALA A 152 -3.39 -4.02 -12.72
CA ALA A 152 -2.34 -3.18 -12.17
C ALA A 152 -2.01 -3.56 -10.71
N ILE A 153 -3.00 -4.01 -9.93
CA ILE A 153 -2.79 -4.56 -8.58
C ILE A 153 -1.94 -5.83 -8.64
N GLU A 154 -2.30 -6.79 -9.49
CA GLU A 154 -1.56 -8.05 -9.68
C GLU A 154 -0.09 -7.79 -10.06
N ILE A 155 0.15 -6.89 -11.01
CA ILE A 155 1.51 -6.54 -11.43
C ILE A 155 2.27 -5.87 -10.29
N SER A 156 1.63 -4.97 -9.54
CA SER A 156 2.24 -4.33 -8.37
C SER A 156 2.64 -5.37 -7.31
N ASN A 157 1.75 -6.33 -7.02
CA ASN A 157 2.03 -7.43 -6.10
C ASN A 157 3.20 -8.29 -6.60
N ASN A 158 3.27 -8.61 -7.88
CA ASN A 158 4.38 -9.36 -8.45
C ASN A 158 5.71 -8.63 -8.29
N ILE A 159 5.76 -7.31 -8.52
CA ILE A 159 6.97 -6.53 -8.30
C ILE A 159 7.38 -6.57 -6.82
N LEU A 160 6.43 -6.39 -5.89
CA LEU A 160 6.72 -6.41 -4.45
C LEU A 160 7.26 -7.77 -3.99
N LYS A 161 6.69 -8.88 -4.48
CA LYS A 161 7.18 -10.23 -4.17
C LYS A 161 8.62 -10.45 -4.64
N ILE A 162 8.96 -9.97 -5.84
CA ILE A 162 10.33 -10.07 -6.36
C ILE A 162 11.28 -9.22 -5.50
N ILE A 163 10.90 -7.98 -5.17
CA ILE A 163 11.72 -7.11 -4.32
C ILE A 163 11.96 -7.76 -2.95
N GLN A 164 10.93 -8.33 -2.33
CA GLN A 164 11.04 -9.03 -1.04
C GLN A 164 11.99 -10.24 -1.14
N ALA A 165 11.94 -11.02 -2.22
CA ALA A 165 12.84 -12.14 -2.43
C ALA A 165 14.32 -11.73 -2.65
N LEU A 166 14.58 -10.47 -3.00
CA LEU A 166 15.92 -9.90 -3.15
C LEU A 166 16.47 -9.26 -1.86
N GLN A 167 15.63 -9.03 -0.86
CA GLN A 167 16.02 -8.50 0.44
C GLN A 167 16.30 -9.67 1.40
N PRO A 168 17.54 -9.86 1.89
CA PRO A 168 17.88 -10.92 2.84
C PRO A 168 17.35 -10.65 4.25
#